data_AF-A0A1F2QEN6-F1
#
_entry.id   AF-A0A1F2QEN6-F1
#
_cell.length_a   1.000
_cell.length_b   1.000
_cell.length_c   1.000
_cell.angle_alpha   90.00
_cell.angle_beta   90.00
_cell.angle_gamma   90.00
#
_symmetry.space_group_name_H-M   'P 1'
#
loop_
_entity.id
_entity.type
_entity.pdbx_description
1 polymer ?
#
loop_
_entity_poly.entity_id
_entity_poly.type
_entity_poly.pdbx_seq_one_letter_code
_entity_poly.pdbx_strand_id
1 'polypeptide(L)'
;MDLGNLTDEMIADFFTPGRFRLHALGNRQVFDYRGLEGRLMSSSYAPEPGHPNHPPMLAELRAIFNAHSINGTVTFDYDTAVYVGQLRP
;
A
#
# COMPACT_ATOMS: atom_id res chain seq x y z
N MET A 1 0.60 14.86 -7.30
CA MET A 1 1.28 13.59 -7.02
C MET A 1 0.68 12.55 -7.94
N ASP A 2 1.49 11.68 -8.56
CA ASP A 2 0.95 10.58 -9.36
C ASP A 2 0.79 9.35 -8.45
N LEU A 3 -0.46 9.03 -8.11
CA LEU A 3 -0.83 7.91 -7.23
C LEU A 3 -1.21 6.66 -8.04
N GLY A 4 -0.81 6.59 -9.31
CA GLY A 4 -1.10 5.48 -10.23
C GLY A 4 -2.49 5.59 -10.87
N ASN A 5 -3.55 5.65 -10.05
CA ASN A 5 -4.94 5.70 -10.53
C ASN A 5 -5.69 7.00 -10.18
N LEU A 6 -5.03 7.94 -9.51
CA LEU A 6 -5.59 9.23 -9.11
C LEU A 6 -4.59 10.35 -9.46
N THR A 7 -5.06 11.36 -10.18
CA THR A 7 -4.27 12.57 -10.49
C THR A 7 -4.78 13.77 -9.71
N ASP A 8 -3.89 14.74 -9.48
CA ASP A 8 -4.27 16.00 -8.83
C ASP A 8 -5.37 16.76 -9.60
N GLU A 9 -5.44 16.58 -10.93
CA GLU A 9 -6.48 17.17 -11.79
C GLU A 9 -7.85 16.55 -11.51
N MET A 10 -7.94 15.22 -11.43
CA MET A 10 -9.18 14.54 -11.06
C MET A 10 -9.69 14.98 -9.69
N ILE A 11 -8.77 15.20 -8.75
CA ILE A 11 -9.11 15.69 -7.41
C ILE A 11 -9.51 17.18 -7.46
N ALA A 12 -8.85 17.99 -8.29
CA ALA A 12 -9.22 19.40 -8.48
C ALA A 12 -10.64 19.54 -9.04
N ASP A 13 -10.99 18.71 -10.02
CA ASP A 13 -12.33 18.65 -10.61
C ASP A 13 -13.37 18.25 -9.54
N PHE A 14 -13.06 17.25 -8.70
CA PHE A 14 -13.94 16.85 -7.61
C PHE A 14 -14.22 17.99 -6.61
N PHE A 15 -13.22 18.81 -6.29
CA PHE A 15 -13.40 19.94 -5.37
C PHE A 15 -13.95 21.20 -6.05
N THR A 16 -14.24 21.19 -7.36
CA THR A 16 -14.71 22.38 -8.08
C THR A 16 -16.06 22.88 -7.55
N PRO A 17 -16.25 24.22 -7.45
CA PRO A 17 -15.29 25.30 -7.74
C PRO A 17 -14.43 25.71 -6.52
N GLY A 18 -14.48 24.91 -5.45
CA GLY A 18 -13.57 25.04 -4.32
C GLY A 18 -12.13 24.63 -4.68
N ARG A 19 -11.26 24.64 -3.66
CA ARG A 19 -9.88 24.19 -3.77
C ARG A 19 -9.59 23.20 -2.64
N PHE A 20 -8.56 22.40 -2.84
CA PHE A 20 -8.03 21.50 -1.80
C PHE A 20 -6.63 21.91 -1.37
N ARG A 21 -6.18 21.37 -0.24
CA ARG A 21 -4.80 21.28 0.20
C ARG A 21 -4.37 19.82 0.20
N LEU A 22 -3.18 19.55 -0.32
CA LEU A 22 -2.57 18.22 -0.29
C LEU A 22 -1.54 18.16 0.83
N HIS A 23 -1.65 17.12 1.67
CA HIS A 23 -0.64 16.74 2.65
C HIS A 23 -0.09 15.36 2.27
N ALA A 24 1.24 15.22 2.25
CA ALA A 24 1.88 13.91 2.14
C ALA A 24 2.40 13.52 3.52
N LEU A 25 1.93 12.38 4.03
CA LEU A 25 2.32 11.85 5.33
C LEU A 25 3.13 10.57 5.12
N GLY A 26 4.41 10.61 5.47
CA GLY A 26 5.26 9.43 5.41
C GLY A 26 4.79 8.37 6.41
N ASN A 27 4.75 7.13 5.96
CA ASN A 27 4.41 5.99 6.79
C ASN A 27 5.36 4.84 6.50
N ARG A 28 5.95 4.32 7.58
CA ARG A 28 6.93 3.25 7.54
C ARG A 28 6.39 2.06 8.31
N GLN A 29 6.25 0.94 7.63
CA GLN A 29 5.96 -0.34 8.27
C GLN A 29 7.19 -1.23 8.23
N VAL A 30 7.51 -1.84 9.37
CA VAL A 30 8.62 -2.79 9.50
C VAL A 30 8.03 -4.14 9.87
N PHE A 31 8.39 -5.16 9.10
CA PHE A 31 7.85 -6.51 9.27
C PHE A 31 8.97 -7.52 9.45
N ASP A 32 8.80 -8.41 10.42
CA ASP A 32 9.42 -9.73 10.34
C ASP A 32 8.65 -10.58 9.29
N TYR A 33 9.10 -11.82 9.05
CA TYR A 33 8.44 -12.65 8.04
C TYR A 33 6.96 -12.89 8.36
N ARG A 34 6.60 -13.13 9.63
CA ARG A 34 5.21 -13.44 10.01
C ARG A 34 4.31 -12.23 9.78
N GLY A 35 4.80 -11.03 10.09
CA GLY A 35 4.12 -9.77 9.80
C GLY A 35 3.94 -9.56 8.30
N LEU A 36 4.97 -9.85 7.49
CA LEU A 36 4.90 -9.74 6.04
C LEU A 36 3.89 -10.73 5.43
N GLU A 37 3.89 -11.98 5.90
CA GLU A 37 2.94 -13.01 5.48
C GLU A 37 1.50 -12.60 5.83
N GLY A 38 1.25 -12.15 7.07
CA GLY A 38 -0.06 -11.63 7.46
C GLY A 38 -0.51 -10.43 6.61
N ARG A 39 0.43 -9.55 6.25
CA ARG A 39 0.16 -8.40 5.37
C ARG A 39 -0.25 -8.83 3.96
N LEU A 40 0.42 -9.84 3.39
CA LEU A 40 0.07 -10.42 2.08
C LEU A 40 -1.32 -11.07 2.13
N MET A 41 -1.59 -11.86 3.18
CA MET A 41 -2.87 -12.57 3.32
C MET A 41 -4.06 -11.64 3.61
N SER A 42 -3.81 -10.38 3.94
CA SER A 42 -4.85 -9.35 4.07
C SER A 42 -5.24 -8.71 2.72
N SER A 43 -4.55 -9.05 1.63
CA SER A 43 -4.84 -8.53 0.29
C SER A 43 -5.89 -9.38 -0.40
N SER A 44 -7.00 -8.76 -0.81
CA SER A 44 -8.16 -9.44 -1.43
C SER A 44 -7.86 -10.20 -2.73
N TYR A 45 -6.72 -9.94 -3.36
CA TYR A 45 -6.25 -10.62 -4.56
C TYR A 45 -5.28 -11.78 -4.29
N ALA A 46 -4.87 -12.00 -3.03
CA ALA A 46 -3.97 -13.09 -2.69
C ALA A 46 -4.70 -14.44 -2.78
N PRO A 47 -4.12 -15.46 -3.44
CA PRO A 47 -4.63 -16.83 -3.38
C PRO A 47 -4.88 -17.29 -1.92
N GLU A 48 -6.10 -17.69 -1.62
CA GLU A 48 -6.51 -18.19 -0.31
C GLU A 48 -6.00 -19.62 -0.04
N PRO A 49 -5.91 -20.04 1.23
CA PRO A 49 -5.63 -21.43 1.57
C PRO A 49 -6.56 -22.40 0.84
N GLY A 50 -5.97 -23.44 0.23
CA GLY A 50 -6.68 -24.40 -0.62
C GLY A 50 -6.65 -24.08 -2.12
N HIS A 51 -6.32 -22.85 -2.51
CA HIS A 51 -6.04 -22.53 -3.91
C HIS A 51 -4.68 -23.13 -4.34
N PRO A 52 -4.54 -23.73 -5.54
CA PRO A 52 -3.29 -24.39 -5.98
C PRO A 52 -2.08 -23.44 -5.99
N ASN A 53 -2.30 -22.15 -6.21
CA ASN A 53 -1.24 -21.14 -6.21
C ASN A 53 -0.87 -20.60 -4.82
N HIS A 54 -1.58 -20.98 -3.76
CA HIS A 54 -1.27 -20.50 -2.40
C HIS A 54 0.07 -21.03 -1.87
N PRO A 55 0.37 -22.34 -1.91
CA PRO A 55 1.69 -22.85 -1.51
C PRO A 55 2.88 -22.26 -2.28
N PRO A 56 2.89 -22.18 -3.63
CA PRO A 56 4.02 -21.59 -4.34
C PRO A 56 4.16 -20.09 -4.06
N MET A 57 3.05 -19.35 -3.88
CA MET A 57 3.12 -17.94 -3.47
C MET A 57 3.84 -17.76 -2.12
N LEU A 58 3.52 -18.58 -1.10
CA LEU A 58 4.18 -18.48 0.20
C LEU A 58 5.67 -18.88 0.13
N ALA A 59 6.01 -19.86 -0.71
CA ALA A 59 7.40 -20.24 -0.94
C ALA A 59 8.20 -19.08 -1.57
N GLU A 60 7.64 -18.40 -2.57
CA GLU A 60 8.26 -17.22 -3.17
C GLU A 60 8.32 -16.04 -2.19
N LEU A 61 7.28 -15.82 -1.38
CA LEU A 61 7.32 -14.79 -0.33
C LEU A 61 8.49 -15.01 0.63
N ARG A 62 8.74 -16.26 1.05
CA ARG A 62 9.89 -16.64 1.88
C ARG A 62 11.20 -16.35 1.18
N ALA A 63 11.33 -16.71 -0.10
CA ALA A 63 12.55 -16.49 -0.87
C ALA A 63 12.86 -14.98 -0.97
N ILE A 64 11.85 -14.16 -1.31
CA ILE A 64 11.97 -12.71 -1.37
C ILE A 64 12.35 -12.13 -0.01
N PHE A 65 11.69 -12.55 1.07
CA PHE A 65 12.04 -12.08 2.41
C PHE A 65 13.50 -12.40 2.76
N ASN A 66 13.96 -13.63 2.53
CA ASN A 66 15.33 -14.02 2.82
C ASN A 66 16.36 -13.23 2.02
N ALA A 67 16.05 -12.90 0.75
CA ALA A 67 16.93 -12.14 -0.13
C ALA A 67 17.05 -10.65 0.26
N HIS A 68 16.00 -10.09 0.87
CA HIS A 68 15.91 -8.64 1.11
C HIS A 68 15.87 -8.22 2.58
N SER A 69 15.72 -9.17 3.51
CA SER A 69 15.68 -8.84 4.93
C SER A 69 17.03 -8.30 5.40
N ILE A 70 16.97 -7.24 6.22
CA ILE A 70 18.12 -6.69 6.94
C ILE A 70 17.81 -6.85 8.42
N ASN A 71 18.70 -7.53 9.14
CA ASN A 71 18.51 -7.84 10.57
C ASN A 71 17.16 -8.53 10.86
N GLY A 72 16.72 -9.42 9.97
CA GLY A 72 15.48 -10.19 10.13
C GLY A 72 14.20 -9.38 9.89
N THR A 73 14.29 -8.22 9.23
CA THR A 73 13.12 -7.40 8.91
C THR A 73 13.17 -6.83 7.49
N VAL A 74 12.00 -6.53 6.94
CA VAL A 74 11.85 -5.73 5.72
C VAL A 74 11.07 -4.45 6.04
N THR A 75 11.36 -3.38 5.32
CA THR A 75 10.74 -2.07 5.52
C THR A 75 9.92 -1.68 4.29
N PHE A 76 8.66 -1.31 4.50
CA PHE A 76 7.78 -0.76 3.50
C PHE A 76 7.63 0.73 3.79
N ASP A 77 8.19 1.56 2.91
CA ASP A 77 8.05 3.01 2.95
C ASP A 77 6.96 3.43 1.94
N TYR A 78 5.95 4.16 2.43
CA TYR A 78 4.87 4.68 1.59
C TYR A 78 4.39 6.03 2.12
N ASP A 79 4.03 6.91 1.20
CA ASP A 79 3.39 8.16 1.54
C ASP A 79 1.87 8.01 1.47
N THR A 80 1.18 8.55 2.47
CA THR A 80 -0.26 8.73 2.45
C THR A 80 -0.57 10.15 1.99
N ALA A 81 -1.16 10.28 0.81
CA ALA A 81 -1.66 11.54 0.29
C ALA A 81 -3.05 11.84 0.88
N VAL A 82 -3.19 13.00 1.53
CA VAL A 82 -4.44 13.47 2.13
C VAL A 82 -4.84 14.78 1.45
N TYR A 83 -5.98 14.75 0.75
CA TYR A 83 -6.57 15.91 0.10
C TYR A 83 -7.70 16.46 0.97
N VAL A 84 -7.59 17.72 1.39
CA VAL A 84 -8.57 18.39 2.26
C VAL A 84 -9.11 19.63 1.57
N GLY A 85 -10.41 19.66 1.33
CA GLY A 85 -11.10 20.81 0.72
C GLY A 85 -12.55 20.89 1.19
N GLN A 86 -13.17 22.04 0.96
CA GLN A 86 -14.57 22.25 1.31
C GLN A 86 -15.45 22.08 0.08
N LEU A 87 -16.40 21.14 0.14
CA LEU A 87 -17.47 21.04 -0.86
C LEU A 87 -18.50 22.14 -0.59
N ARG A 88 -19.07 22.71 -1.65
CA ARG A 88 -20.21 23.63 -1.49
C ARG A 88 -21.44 22.81 -1.06
N PRO A 89 -22.31 23.36 -0.19
CA PRO A 89 -23.61 22.77 0.11
C PRO A 89 -24.48 22.64 -1.14
#